data_AF-A0A2N3B6Z1-F1
#
_entry.id   AF-A0A2N3B6Z1-F1
#
_cell.length_a   1.000
_cell.length_b   1.000
_cell.length_c   1.000
_cell.angle_alpha   90.00
_cell.angle_beta   90.00
_cell.angle_gamma   90.00
#
_symmetry.space_group_name_H-M   'P 1'
#
loop_
_entity.id
_entity.type
_entity.pdbx_description
1 polymer ?
#
loop_
_entity_poly.entity_id
_entity_poly.type
_entity_poly.pdbx_seq_one_letter_code
_entity_poly.pdbx_strand_id
1 'polypeptide(L)' 'MAETTPDQRLHLVMGGRVKDPRGFEFQDPESLHVVGVFSSYEAAVDAWR' A
#
# COMPACT_ATOMS: atom_id res chain seq x y z
N MET A 1 -26.88 3.97 -17.87
CA MET A 1 -26.76 4.44 -16.47
C MET A 1 -25.31 4.86 -16.33
N ALA A 2 -25.04 6.17 -16.22
CA ALA A 2 -23.68 6.64 -15.99
C ALA A 2 -23.32 6.27 -14.55
N GLU A 3 -22.38 5.35 -14.38
CA GLU A 3 -21.82 5.00 -13.09
C GLU A 3 -20.97 6.19 -12.65
N THR A 4 -21.57 7.11 -11.88
CA THR A 4 -20.82 8.12 -11.14
C THR A 4 -20.11 7.39 -10.01
N THR A 5 -19.02 6.68 -10.32
CA THR A 5 -18.08 6.21 -9.30
C THR A 5 -17.51 7.49 -8.69
N PRO A 6 -17.82 7.84 -7.43
CA PRO A 6 -17.10 8.93 -6.78
C PRO A 6 -15.61 8.56 -6.88
N ASP A 7 -14.74 9.51 -7.27
CA ASP A 7 -13.29 9.31 -7.40
C ASP A 7 -12.65 9.13 -6.01
N GLN A 8 -13.14 8.15 -5.25
CA GLN A 8 -12.73 7.85 -3.90
C GLN A 8 -11.52 6.93 -3.99
N ARG A 9 -10.35 7.56 -4.14
CA ARG A 9 -9.07 6.85 -4.20
C ARG A 9 -8.72 6.31 -2.83
N LEU A 10 -8.39 5.03 -2.77
CA LEU A 10 -7.90 4.36 -1.57
C LEU A 10 -6.46 3.91 -1.82
N HIS A 11 -5.59 4.20 -0.85
CA HIS A 11 -4.17 3.90 -0.89
C HIS A 11 -3.87 2.89 0.21
N LEU A 12 -3.51 1.67 -0.19
CA LEU A 12 -3.09 0.61 0.72
C LEU A 12 -1.59 0.73 0.98
N VAL A 13 -1.20 0.85 2.24
CA VAL A 13 0.20 0.80 2.65
C VAL A 13 0.47 -0.54 3.31
N MET A 14 1.41 -1.27 2.73
CA MET A 14 1.83 -2.59 3.18
C MET A 14 3.36 -2.70 3.10
N GLY A 15 3.96 -3.36 4.08
CA GLY A 15 5.40 -3.47 4.24
C GLY A 15 5.80 -4.84 4.74
N GLY A 16 6.98 -5.29 4.33
CA GLY A 16 7.49 -6.61 4.68
C GLY A 16 8.98 -6.69 4.39
N ARG A 17 9.64 -7.73 4.89
CA ARG A 17 11.07 -7.92 4.65
C ARG A 17 11.30 -8.39 3.22
N VAL A 18 12.13 -7.67 2.48
CA VAL A 18 12.58 -8.07 1.13
C VAL A 18 13.85 -8.92 1.20
N LYS A 19 14.03 -9.83 0.25
CA LYS A 19 15.21 -10.71 0.17
C LYS A 19 16.49 -9.93 -0.19
N ASP A 20 16.37 -9.03 -1.16
CA ASP A 20 17.45 -8.10 -1.58
C ASP A 20 16.87 -6.68 -1.54
N PRO A 21 17.57 -5.70 -0.92
CA PRO A 21 17.09 -4.32 -0.84
C PRO A 21 16.95 -3.61 -2.20
N ARG A 22 17.50 -4.16 -3.28
CA ARG A 22 17.37 -3.66 -4.66
C ARG A 22 16.31 -4.42 -5.46
N GLY A 23 15.76 -5.50 -4.90
CA GLY A 23 14.73 -6.32 -5.50
C GLY A 23 13.34 -6.01 -4.96
N PHE A 24 12.33 -6.58 -5.60
CA PHE A 24 10.92 -6.46 -5.20
C PHE A 24 10.35 -7.77 -4.66
N GLU A 25 11.21 -8.74 -4.37
CA GLU A 25 10.81 -10.05 -3.83
C GLU A 25 10.77 -10.01 -2.31
N PHE A 26 9.57 -10.18 -1.76
CA PHE A 26 9.37 -10.39 -0.33
C PHE A 26 9.97 -11.72 0.10
N GLN A 27 10.63 -11.73 1.25
CA GLN A 27 11.17 -12.94 1.87
C GLN A 27 10.05 -13.85 2.33
N ASP A 28 8.99 -13.26 2.87
CA ASP A 28 7.81 -13.97 3.35
C ASP A 28 6.54 -13.15 2.98
N PRO A 29 5.81 -13.59 1.94
CA PRO A 29 4.56 -12.95 1.54
C PRO A 29 3.41 -13.12 2.55
N GLU A 30 3.42 -14.18 3.36
CA GLU A 30 2.35 -14.42 4.34
C GLU A 30 2.52 -13.55 5.59
N SER A 31 3.75 -13.14 5.89
CA SER A 31 4.08 -12.22 6.98
C SER A 31 4.10 -10.74 6.57
N LEU A 32 3.46 -10.37 5.45
CA LEU A 32 3.30 -8.98 5.04
C LEU A 32 2.47 -8.19 6.07
N HIS A 33 3.01 -7.06 6.52
CA HIS A 33 2.34 -6.19 7.48
C HIS A 33 1.54 -5.12 6.74
N VAL A 34 0.24 -5.07 7.00
CA VAL A 34 -0.62 -4.01 6.48
C VAL A 34 -0.62 -2.87 7.50
N VAL A 35 -0.07 -1.72 7.09
CA VAL A 35 -0.01 -0.52 7.94
C VAL A 35 -1.39 0.14 8.00
N GLY A 36 -2.09 0.22 6.87
CA GLY A 36 -3.44 0.77 6.82
C GLY A 36 -3.91 1.11 5.40
N VAL A 37 -5.16 1.62 5.33
CA VAL A 37 -5.78 2.12 4.10
C VAL A 37 -6.10 3.60 4.27
N PHE A 38 -5.64 4.43 3.35
CA PHE A 38 -5.73 5.88 3.41
C PHE A 38 -6.53 6.44 2.23
N SER A 39 -7.32 7.48 2.48
CA SER A 39 -8.08 8.19 1.44
C SER A 39 -7.27 9.27 0.71
N SER A 40 -6.07 9.60 1.21
CA SER A 40 -5.16 10.58 0.60
C SER A 40 -3.79 9.98 0.32
N TYR A 41 -3.20 10.34 -0.81
CA TYR A 41 -1.85 9.91 -1.20
C TYR A 41 -0.79 10.42 -0.21
N GLU A 42 -0.90 11.66 0.26
CA GLU A 42 0.07 12.26 1.19
C GLU A 42 0.11 11.48 2.51
N ALA A 43 -1.05 11.11 3.04
CA ALA A 43 -1.16 10.31 4.27
C ALA A 43 -0.59 8.89 4.07
N ALA A 44 -0.78 8.29 2.90
CA ALA A 44 -0.20 6.99 2.58
C ALA A 44 1.33 7.05 2.46
N VAL A 45 1.87 8.12 1.86
CA VAL A 45 3.32 8.32 1.75
C VAL A 45 3.95 8.56 3.12
N ASP A 46 3.29 9.34 3.99
CA ASP A 46 3.75 9.58 5.35
C ASP A 46 3.81 8.27 6.18
N ALA A 47 2.81 7.39 6.01
CA ALA A 47 2.78 6.08 6.66
C ALA A 47 3.76 5.04 6.06
N TRP A 48 4.23 5.24 4.83
CA TRP A 48 5.21 4.36 4.17
C TRP A 48 6.66 4.70 4.51
N ARG A 49 6.95 5.99 4.73
CA ARG A 49 8.28 6.49 5.09
C ARG A 49 8.77 5.94 6.42
#